data_AF-A0A8H9GFS6-F1
#
_entry.id   AF-A0A8H9GFS6-F1
#
_cell.length_a   1.000
_cell.length_b   1.000
_cell.length_c   1.000
_cell.angle_alpha   90.00
_cell.angle_beta   90.00
_cell.angle_gamma   90.00
#
_symmetry.space_group_name_H-M   'P 1'
#
loop_
_entity.id
_entity.type
_entity.pdbx_description
1 polymer ?
#
loop_
_entity_poly.entity_id
_entity_poly.type
_entity_poly.pdbx_seq_one_letter_code
_entity_poly.pdbx_strand_id
1 'polypeptide(L)'
;MTVDVGGLVKRARYAAGLTQEALAARAGVARATVAAIETASRSPSWAMLSRVLAAAGKQLRVELEQLDDDLLRDLAARAGDTSAADDLSMTVSMMDGLDDLGYRFEGLAAAALLGAPIALPDPLELALPEGPDAVAWLVGLLRTGAAEVTPLGRSSPLGGVRSQEGVARLVELGQDGRFFMEYWLKNFLVRFAPRDEAGRSVAVVGESGPLRVQPLPEIEASDPYTVRVLRLLREQPQDARGG
;
A
#
# COMPACT_ATOMS: atom_id res chain seq x y z
N MET A 1 10.00 14.60 -3.41
CA MET A 1 8.69 15.29 -3.43
C MET A 1 8.37 15.67 -4.87
N THR A 2 7.45 14.96 -5.53
CA THR A 2 7.01 15.30 -6.89
C THR A 2 5.67 16.02 -6.81
N VAL A 3 5.64 17.30 -7.18
CA VAL A 3 4.39 18.07 -7.26
C VAL A 3 3.50 17.43 -8.33
N ASP A 4 2.26 17.06 -7.98
CA ASP A 4 1.25 16.55 -8.93
C ASP A 4 0.70 17.70 -9.80
N VAL A 5 1.52 18.15 -10.75
CA VAL A 5 1.16 19.22 -11.69
C VAL A 5 0.02 18.78 -12.61
N GLY A 6 0.00 17.51 -13.02
CA GLY A 6 -1.02 16.96 -13.91
C GLY A 6 -2.39 16.96 -13.27
N GLY A 7 -2.51 16.45 -12.04
CA GLY A 7 -3.75 16.47 -11.28
C GLY A 7 -4.17 17.88 -10.88
N LEU A 8 -3.24 18.79 -10.59
CA LEU A 8 -3.57 20.21 -10.38
C LEU A 8 -4.28 20.82 -11.59
N VAL A 9 -3.74 20.64 -12.79
CA VAL A 9 -4.35 21.12 -14.05
C VAL A 9 -5.70 20.45 -14.29
N LYS A 10 -5.78 19.14 -14.09
CA LYS A 10 -7.02 18.36 -14.26
C LYS A 10 -8.14 18.84 -13.32
N ARG A 11 -7.82 19.08 -12.04
CA ARG A 11 -8.76 19.62 -11.04
C ARG A 11 -9.22 21.03 -11.40
N ALA A 12 -8.30 21.92 -11.79
CA ALA A 12 -8.64 23.27 -12.24
C ALA A 12 -9.58 23.25 -13.46
N ARG A 13 -9.30 22.36 -14.43
CA ARG A 13 -10.12 22.17 -15.63
C ARG A 13 -11.54 21.71 -15.30
N TYR A 14 -11.69 20.70 -14.44
CA TYR A 14 -13.01 20.22 -14.03
C TYR A 14 -13.78 21.26 -13.23
N ALA A 15 -13.13 21.98 -12.32
CA ALA A 15 -13.77 23.07 -11.58
C ALA A 15 -14.27 24.21 -12.49
N ALA A 16 -13.64 24.40 -13.65
CA ALA A 16 -14.07 25.36 -14.67
C ALA A 16 -15.09 24.79 -15.67
N GLY A 17 -15.49 23.51 -15.54
CA GLY A 17 -16.42 22.84 -16.46
C GLY A 17 -15.86 22.66 -17.88
N LEU A 18 -14.54 22.58 -18.05
CA LEU A 18 -13.90 22.56 -19.38
C LEU A 18 -13.51 21.15 -19.83
N THR A 19 -13.61 20.91 -21.13
CA THR A 19 -12.94 19.78 -21.79
C THR A 19 -11.46 20.10 -21.99
N GLN A 20 -10.62 19.08 -22.22
CA GLN A 20 -9.20 19.30 -22.55
C GLN A 20 -9.03 20.19 -23.79
N GLU A 21 -9.91 20.02 -24.79
CA GLU A 21 -9.96 20.83 -26.01
C GLU A 21 -10.24 22.30 -25.69
N ALA A 22 -11.27 22.56 -24.88
CA ALA A 22 -11.66 23.92 -24.51
C ALA A 22 -10.58 24.62 -23.68
N LEU A 23 -9.94 23.90 -22.75
CA LEU A 23 -8.81 24.43 -21.98
C LEU A 23 -7.62 24.75 -22.89
N ALA A 24 -7.27 23.84 -23.80
CA ALA A 24 -6.17 24.02 -24.73
C ALA A 24 -6.38 25.23 -25.65
N ALA A 25 -7.58 25.37 -26.20
CA ALA A 25 -7.97 26.51 -27.02
C ALA A 25 -7.84 27.84 -26.24
N ARG A 26 -8.36 27.90 -25.01
CA ARG A 26 -8.24 29.09 -24.14
C ARG A 26 -6.79 29.39 -23.75
N ALA A 27 -5.97 28.38 -23.56
CA ALA A 27 -4.56 28.51 -23.20
C ALA A 27 -3.64 28.76 -24.40
N GLY A 28 -4.16 28.73 -25.64
CA GLY A 28 -3.37 28.88 -26.86
C GLY A 28 -2.36 27.74 -27.07
N VAL A 29 -2.71 26.52 -26.70
CA VAL A 29 -1.87 25.32 -26.86
C VAL A 29 -2.63 24.20 -27.57
N ALA A 30 -1.91 23.20 -28.08
CA ALA A 30 -2.55 22.01 -28.63
C ALA A 30 -3.21 21.17 -27.52
N ARG A 31 -4.36 20.56 -27.80
CA ARG A 31 -5.03 19.61 -26.89
C ARG A 31 -4.10 18.49 -26.39
N ALA A 32 -3.25 17.97 -27.27
CA ALA A 32 -2.24 16.98 -26.91
C ALA A 32 -1.26 17.47 -25.82
N THR A 33 -0.98 18.78 -25.74
CA THR A 33 -0.14 19.35 -24.67
C THR A 33 -0.86 19.30 -23.33
N VAL A 34 -2.15 19.65 -23.28
CA VAL A 34 -2.95 19.55 -22.04
C VAL A 34 -3.06 18.09 -21.61
N ALA A 35 -3.33 17.17 -22.53
CA ALA A 35 -3.39 15.75 -22.24
C ALA A 35 -2.07 15.24 -21.66
N ALA A 36 -0.93 15.56 -22.28
CA ALA A 36 0.39 15.13 -21.80
C ALA A 36 0.75 15.70 -20.42
N ILE A 37 0.33 16.94 -20.12
CA ILE A 37 0.48 17.51 -18.78
C ILE A 37 -0.39 16.76 -17.78
N GLU A 38 -1.67 16.53 -18.09
CA GLU A 38 -2.61 15.85 -17.18
C GLU A 38 -2.22 14.40 -16.89
N THR A 39 -1.55 13.72 -17.82
CA THR A 39 -1.03 12.36 -17.64
C THR A 39 0.40 12.32 -17.10
N ALA A 40 0.97 13.47 -16.71
CA ALA A 40 2.36 13.61 -16.25
C ALA A 40 3.44 13.11 -17.25
N SER A 41 3.10 12.89 -18.52
CA SER A 41 4.06 12.51 -19.56
C SER A 41 4.86 13.71 -20.07
N ARG A 42 4.44 14.94 -19.70
CA ARG A 42 5.18 16.17 -19.94
C ARG A 42 5.15 17.07 -18.71
N SER A 43 6.33 17.46 -18.23
CA SER A 43 6.48 18.53 -17.23
C SER A 43 6.43 19.91 -17.92
N PRO A 44 5.43 20.77 -17.64
CA PRO A 44 5.38 22.12 -18.19
C PRO A 44 6.39 23.05 -17.50
N SER A 45 6.83 24.10 -18.20
CA SER A 45 7.52 25.21 -17.53
C SER A 45 6.54 25.98 -16.63
N TRP A 46 7.06 26.72 -15.64
CA TRP A 46 6.25 27.60 -14.79
C TRP A 46 5.36 28.55 -15.60
N ALA A 47 5.90 29.16 -16.66
CA ALA A 47 5.14 30.06 -17.53
C ALA A 47 4.01 29.35 -18.28
N MET A 48 4.24 28.10 -18.73
CA MET A 48 3.21 27.28 -19.36
C MET A 48 2.12 26.90 -18.37
N LEU A 49 2.51 26.44 -17.17
CA LEU A 49 1.58 26.06 -16.12
C LEU A 49 0.68 27.24 -15.72
N SER A 50 1.26 28.41 -15.46
CA SER A 50 0.51 29.63 -15.13
C SER A 50 -0.49 30.00 -16.22
N ARG A 51 -0.11 29.89 -17.50
CA ARG A 51 -1.01 30.18 -18.64
C ARG A 51 -2.17 29.20 -18.72
N VAL A 52 -1.90 27.90 -18.57
CA VAL A 52 -2.93 26.86 -18.60
C VAL A 52 -3.90 27.03 -17.41
N LEU A 53 -3.39 27.29 -16.21
CA LEU A 53 -4.23 27.55 -15.04
C LEU A 53 -5.07 28.84 -15.21
N ALA A 54 -4.49 29.91 -15.75
CA ALA A 54 -5.20 31.15 -16.02
C ALA A 54 -6.34 30.96 -17.04
N ALA A 55 -6.15 30.11 -18.05
CA ALA A 55 -7.19 29.73 -19.01
C ALA A 55 -8.36 28.95 -18.37
N ALA A 56 -8.12 28.29 -17.24
CA ALA A 56 -9.14 27.69 -16.37
C ALA A 56 -9.68 28.66 -15.30
N GLY A 57 -9.31 29.94 -15.35
CA GLY A 57 -9.73 30.95 -14.37
C GLY A 57 -9.06 30.80 -13.00
N LYS A 58 -7.87 30.18 -12.95
CA LYS A 58 -7.08 30.00 -11.71
C LYS A 58 -5.76 30.77 -11.80
N GLN A 59 -5.38 31.43 -10.72
CA GLN A 59 -4.06 32.05 -10.59
C GLN A 59 -3.14 31.13 -9.79
N LEU A 60 -1.92 30.93 -10.27
CA LEU A 60 -0.88 30.20 -9.54
C LEU A 60 -0.27 31.12 -8.48
N ARG A 61 -0.32 30.68 -7.22
CA ARG A 61 0.35 31.31 -6.08
C ARG A 61 1.24 30.24 -5.44
N VAL A 62 2.51 30.57 -5.24
CA VAL A 62 3.50 29.68 -4.62
C VAL A 62 3.84 30.26 -3.26
N GLU A 63 3.74 29.42 -2.24
CA GLU A 63 4.10 29.75 -0.85
C GLU A 63 5.12 28.72 -0.35
N LEU A 64 5.80 29.08 0.72
CA LEU A 64 6.69 28.18 1.44
C LEU A 64 5.99 27.72 2.72
N GLU A 65 6.11 26.44 3.03
CA GLU A 65 5.70 25.86 4.32
C GLU A 65 6.89 25.14 4.96
N GLN A 66 6.78 24.77 6.24
CA GLN A 66 7.84 23.97 6.85
C GLN A 66 7.86 22.59 6.20
N LEU A 67 9.07 22.08 6.03
CA LEU A 67 9.27 20.74 5.49
C LEU A 67 8.52 19.75 6.40
N ASP A 68 7.58 19.00 5.81
CA ASP A 68 6.75 17.95 6.45
C ASP A 68 5.39 18.40 6.96
N ASP A 69 5.04 19.68 6.86
CA ASP A 69 3.70 20.17 7.20
C ASP A 69 2.59 19.48 6.37
N ASP A 70 2.86 19.15 5.11
CA ASP A 70 1.97 18.35 4.26
C ASP A 70 1.70 16.96 4.86
N LEU A 71 2.75 16.23 5.22
CA LEU A 71 2.63 14.89 5.78
C LEU A 71 2.06 14.89 7.19
N LEU A 72 2.42 15.87 8.01
CA LEU A 72 1.86 16.01 9.36
C LEU A 72 0.36 16.29 9.30
N ARG A 73 -0.10 17.08 8.34
CA ARG A 73 -1.54 17.26 8.09
C ARG A 73 -2.19 15.96 7.63
N ASP A 74 -1.58 15.21 6.71
CA ASP A 74 -2.12 13.93 6.25
C ASP A 74 -2.18 12.89 7.37
N LEU A 75 -1.14 12.82 8.21
CA LEU A 75 -1.07 11.97 9.40
C LEU A 75 -2.15 12.35 10.43
N ALA A 76 -2.34 13.64 10.68
CA ALA A 76 -3.37 14.14 11.58
C ALA A 76 -4.78 13.87 11.04
N ALA A 77 -4.99 14.02 9.72
CA ALA A 77 -6.26 13.75 9.06
C ALA A 77 -6.64 12.26 9.09
N ARG A 78 -5.65 11.37 9.20
CA ARG A 78 -5.83 9.92 9.34
C ARG A 78 -5.66 9.42 10.78
N ALA A 79 -5.43 10.30 11.74
CA ALA A 79 -5.31 9.90 13.13
C ALA A 79 -6.64 9.30 13.59
N GLY A 80 -6.61 8.04 14.02
CA GLY A 80 -7.81 7.29 14.41
C GLY A 80 -8.60 6.70 13.23
N ASP A 81 -8.14 6.83 11.99
CA ASP A 81 -8.68 6.08 10.86
C ASP A 81 -8.25 4.61 10.97
N THR A 82 -9.17 3.77 11.43
CA THR A 82 -8.97 2.32 11.55
C THR A 82 -9.45 1.56 10.33
N SER A 83 -10.00 2.22 9.31
CA SER A 83 -10.70 1.56 8.19
C SER A 83 -9.87 0.49 7.48
N ALA A 84 -8.58 0.75 7.29
CA ALA A 84 -7.64 -0.22 6.71
C ALA A 84 -7.44 -1.46 7.61
N ALA A 85 -7.32 -1.24 8.92
CA ALA A 85 -7.20 -2.32 9.89
C ALA A 85 -8.52 -3.10 10.01
N ASP A 86 -9.66 -2.42 10.01
CA ASP A 86 -10.99 -3.03 10.10
C ASP A 86 -11.26 -3.93 8.90
N ASP A 87 -11.06 -3.43 7.67
CA ASP A 87 -11.22 -4.19 6.42
C ASP A 87 -10.29 -5.43 6.38
N LEU A 88 -9.04 -5.28 6.80
CA LEU A 88 -8.10 -6.40 6.82
C LEU A 88 -8.40 -7.38 7.95
N SER A 89 -8.82 -6.92 9.13
CA SER A 89 -9.17 -7.78 10.26
C SER A 89 -10.33 -8.71 9.92
N MET A 90 -11.31 -8.23 9.16
CA MET A 90 -12.40 -9.08 8.67
C MET A 90 -11.87 -10.22 7.79
N THR A 91 -10.97 -9.91 6.86
CA THR A 91 -10.35 -10.93 5.99
C THR A 91 -9.57 -11.96 6.81
N VAL A 92 -8.77 -11.50 7.77
CA VAL A 92 -7.96 -12.37 8.65
C VAL A 92 -8.84 -13.25 9.53
N SER A 93 -9.95 -12.72 10.07
CA SER A 93 -10.88 -13.50 10.89
C SER A 93 -11.52 -14.69 10.16
N MET A 94 -11.56 -14.65 8.82
CA MET A 94 -12.05 -15.76 7.99
C MET A 94 -10.98 -16.81 7.69
N MET A 95 -9.70 -16.52 7.95
CA MET A 95 -8.58 -17.44 7.79
C MET A 95 -8.38 -18.26 9.06
N ASP A 96 -9.30 -19.19 9.33
CA ASP A 96 -9.31 -20.02 10.53
C ASP A 96 -7.93 -20.61 10.88
N GLY A 97 -7.53 -20.48 12.15
CA GLY A 97 -6.24 -20.93 12.68
C GLY A 97 -5.04 -20.04 12.37
N LEU A 98 -5.19 -18.92 11.64
CA LEU A 98 -4.08 -17.99 11.40
C LEU A 98 -3.62 -17.30 12.70
N ASP A 99 -4.54 -16.95 13.59
CA ASP A 99 -4.26 -16.25 14.86
C ASP A 99 -3.37 -17.04 15.84
N ASP A 100 -3.41 -18.37 15.72
CA ASP A 100 -2.58 -19.31 16.48
C ASP A 100 -1.12 -19.31 16.00
N LEU A 101 -0.86 -18.76 14.81
CA LEU A 101 0.48 -18.62 14.26
C LEU A 101 1.11 -17.29 14.67
N GLY A 102 2.43 -17.30 14.84
CA GLY A 102 3.23 -16.07 14.91
C GLY A 102 3.39 -15.40 13.55
N TYR A 103 2.29 -15.15 12.83
CA TYR A 103 2.32 -14.45 11.54
C TYR A 103 2.53 -12.93 11.75
N ARG A 104 2.91 -12.22 10.69
CA ARG A 104 2.85 -10.75 10.67
C ARG A 104 2.72 -10.20 9.25
N PHE A 105 2.01 -9.08 9.11
CA PHE A 105 2.06 -8.25 7.91
C PHE A 105 3.35 -7.42 7.88
N GLU A 106 3.91 -7.19 6.70
CA GLU A 106 5.23 -6.55 6.53
C GLU A 106 5.21 -5.37 5.57
N GLY A 107 6.32 -4.62 5.55
CA GLY A 107 6.56 -3.59 4.55
C GLY A 107 5.51 -2.49 4.51
N LEU A 108 5.03 -2.16 3.32
CA LEU A 108 4.03 -1.11 3.13
C LEU A 108 2.67 -1.44 3.76
N ALA A 109 2.31 -2.72 3.87
CA ALA A 109 1.09 -3.13 4.56
C ALA A 109 1.21 -2.84 6.06
N ALA A 110 2.34 -3.19 6.68
CA ALA A 110 2.61 -2.85 8.08
C ALA A 110 2.63 -1.34 8.31
N ALA A 111 3.27 -0.57 7.42
CA ALA A 111 3.31 0.89 7.54
C ALA A 111 1.90 1.50 7.49
N ALA A 112 1.06 1.09 6.54
CA ALA A 112 -0.32 1.55 6.41
C ALA A 112 -1.13 1.25 7.69
N LEU A 113 -1.04 0.02 8.21
CA LEU A 113 -1.73 -0.41 9.44
C LEU A 113 -1.24 0.33 10.69
N LEU A 114 0.01 0.80 10.70
CA LEU A 114 0.57 1.65 11.76
C LEU A 114 0.20 3.14 11.61
N GLY A 115 -0.66 3.48 10.64
CA GLY A 115 -1.17 4.82 10.42
C GLY A 115 -0.34 5.67 9.46
N ALA A 116 0.51 5.07 8.63
CA ALA A 116 1.12 5.79 7.50
C ALA A 116 0.02 6.29 6.53
N PRO A 117 0.15 7.49 5.95
CA PRO A 117 -0.84 8.05 5.03
C PRO A 117 -0.70 7.45 3.62
N ILE A 118 -0.52 6.13 3.53
CA ILE A 118 -0.50 5.34 2.30
C ILE A 118 -1.73 4.44 2.23
N ALA A 119 -2.14 4.06 1.04
CA ALA A 119 -3.16 3.02 0.88
C ALA A 119 -2.54 1.65 1.19
N LEU A 120 -3.37 0.68 1.60
CA LEU A 120 -2.92 -0.71 1.68
C LEU A 120 -2.41 -1.15 0.29
N PRO A 121 -1.20 -1.74 0.22
CA PRO A 121 -0.68 -2.25 -1.03
C PRO A 121 -1.49 -3.47 -1.48
N ASP A 122 -1.52 -3.69 -2.78
CA ASP A 122 -1.95 -4.94 -3.39
C ASP A 122 -0.79 -5.44 -4.26
N PRO A 123 -0.10 -6.53 -3.89
CA PRO A 123 -0.41 -7.47 -2.79
C PRO A 123 -0.02 -6.97 -1.39
N LEU A 124 -0.62 -7.59 -0.36
CA LEU A 124 -0.24 -7.45 1.05
C LEU A 124 0.92 -8.38 1.39
N GLU A 125 2.02 -7.87 1.95
CA GLU A 125 3.12 -8.74 2.38
C GLU A 125 2.80 -9.44 3.70
N LEU A 126 2.91 -10.77 3.72
CA LEU A 126 2.59 -11.64 4.87
C LEU A 126 3.75 -12.59 5.14
N ALA A 127 4.31 -12.54 6.36
CA ALA A 127 5.27 -13.52 6.84
C ALA A 127 4.56 -14.56 7.70
N LEU A 128 4.79 -15.83 7.38
CA LEU A 128 4.36 -16.98 8.19
C LEU A 128 5.58 -17.57 8.91
N PRO A 129 5.42 -18.06 10.16
CA PRO A 129 6.51 -18.70 10.87
C PRO A 129 6.91 -20.03 10.20
N GLU A 130 8.20 -20.30 10.08
CA GLU A 130 8.71 -21.58 9.61
C GLU A 130 8.28 -22.74 10.52
N GLY A 131 8.03 -23.89 9.91
CA GLY A 131 7.77 -25.15 10.61
C GLY A 131 6.40 -25.76 10.29
N PRO A 132 6.08 -26.88 10.96
CA PRO A 132 4.97 -27.74 10.56
C PRO A 132 3.60 -27.08 10.73
N ASP A 133 3.41 -26.23 11.73
CA ASP A 133 2.09 -25.63 12.04
C ASP A 133 1.61 -24.71 10.91
N ALA A 134 2.47 -23.80 10.44
CA ALA A 134 2.12 -22.89 9.35
C ALA A 134 1.95 -23.62 8.01
N VAL A 135 2.74 -24.68 7.77
CA VAL A 135 2.57 -25.53 6.59
C VAL A 135 1.24 -26.28 6.64
N ALA A 136 0.88 -26.83 7.81
CA ALA A 136 -0.38 -27.52 8.01
C ALA A 136 -1.57 -26.58 7.83
N TRP A 137 -1.48 -25.36 8.38
CA TRP A 137 -2.46 -24.30 8.17
C TRP A 137 -2.64 -23.97 6.69
N LEU A 138 -1.55 -23.71 5.95
CA LEU A 138 -1.63 -23.38 4.51
C LEU A 138 -2.25 -24.52 3.71
N VAL A 139 -1.87 -25.77 3.99
CA VAL A 139 -2.50 -26.95 3.36
C VAL A 139 -3.99 -27.02 3.69
N GLY A 140 -4.37 -26.74 4.94
CA GLY A 140 -5.76 -26.68 5.38
C GLY A 140 -6.56 -25.64 4.62
N LEU A 141 -6.04 -24.41 4.54
CA LEU A 141 -6.64 -23.30 3.80
C LEU A 141 -6.84 -23.66 2.32
N LEU A 142 -5.81 -24.18 1.65
CA LEU A 142 -5.89 -24.56 0.23
C LEU A 142 -6.88 -25.70 -0.04
N ARG A 143 -7.11 -26.58 0.93
CA ARG A 143 -8.13 -27.65 0.82
C ARG A 143 -9.56 -27.13 0.85
N THR A 144 -9.80 -25.95 1.44
CA THR A 144 -11.13 -25.32 1.40
C THR A 144 -11.52 -24.88 0.00
N GLY A 145 -10.54 -24.66 -0.89
CA GLY A 145 -10.75 -24.06 -2.21
C GLY A 145 -10.98 -22.54 -2.18
N ALA A 146 -10.94 -21.91 -1.00
CA ALA A 146 -11.07 -20.46 -0.87
C ALA A 146 -9.75 -19.71 -1.15
N ALA A 147 -8.63 -20.42 -1.29
CA ALA A 147 -7.33 -19.86 -1.60
C ALA A 147 -6.66 -20.57 -2.77
N GLU A 148 -5.93 -19.80 -3.58
CA GLU A 148 -5.01 -20.30 -4.59
C GLU A 148 -3.60 -19.74 -4.38
N VAL A 149 -2.57 -20.48 -4.79
CA VAL A 149 -1.18 -20.08 -4.61
C VAL A 149 -0.42 -20.09 -5.93
N THR A 150 0.37 -19.06 -6.18
CA THR A 150 1.21 -18.92 -7.38
C THR A 150 2.65 -18.63 -6.95
N PRO A 151 3.63 -19.50 -7.27
CA PRO A 151 5.04 -19.20 -7.00
C PRO A 151 5.44 -17.85 -7.60
N LEU A 152 6.17 -17.02 -6.84
CA LEU A 152 6.61 -15.71 -7.35
C LEU A 152 7.51 -15.93 -8.58
N GLY A 153 7.21 -15.22 -9.67
CA GLY A 153 7.87 -15.39 -10.97
C GLY A 153 7.14 -16.31 -11.94
N ARG A 154 5.99 -16.90 -11.55
CA ARG A 154 5.09 -17.65 -12.45
C ARG A 154 3.82 -16.87 -12.79
N SER A 155 3.25 -17.17 -13.95
CA SER A 155 2.04 -16.53 -14.49
C SER A 155 0.74 -17.28 -14.16
N SER A 156 0.81 -18.42 -13.47
CA SER A 156 -0.37 -19.26 -13.25
C SER A 156 -0.30 -20.00 -11.90
N PRO A 157 -1.46 -20.19 -11.25
CA PRO A 157 -1.55 -20.90 -9.98
C PRO A 157 -0.97 -22.32 -10.02
N LEU A 158 -0.35 -22.70 -8.90
CA LEU A 158 0.10 -24.05 -8.65
C LEU A 158 -1.04 -24.85 -8.00
N GLY A 159 -1.78 -25.59 -8.84
CA GLY A 159 -2.81 -26.50 -8.36
C GLY A 159 -2.25 -27.70 -7.58
N GLY A 160 -3.06 -28.27 -6.69
CA GLY A 160 -2.76 -29.56 -6.05
C GLY A 160 -1.78 -29.51 -4.88
N VAL A 161 -1.45 -28.33 -4.36
CA VAL A 161 -0.68 -28.17 -3.11
C VAL A 161 -1.52 -28.65 -1.92
N ARG A 162 -1.38 -29.93 -1.55
CA ARG A 162 -2.21 -30.61 -0.54
C ARG A 162 -1.42 -31.35 0.54
N SER A 163 -0.10 -31.18 0.54
CA SER A 163 0.84 -31.84 1.45
C SER A 163 2.00 -30.91 1.80
N GLN A 164 2.76 -31.25 2.85
CA GLN A 164 3.99 -30.56 3.20
C GLN A 164 5.00 -30.54 2.04
N GLU A 165 5.12 -31.64 1.29
CA GLU A 165 5.96 -31.72 0.09
C GLU A 165 5.49 -30.76 -1.01
N GLY A 166 4.18 -30.62 -1.18
CA GLY A 166 3.60 -29.65 -2.12
C GLY A 166 3.95 -28.20 -1.73
N VAL A 167 3.91 -27.87 -0.44
CA VAL A 167 4.30 -26.55 0.07
C VAL A 167 5.81 -26.33 -0.09
N ALA A 168 6.64 -27.34 0.18
CA ALA A 168 8.08 -27.26 -0.05
C ALA A 168 8.39 -26.97 -1.53
N ARG A 169 7.69 -27.64 -2.46
CA ARG A 169 7.81 -27.39 -3.89
C ARG A 169 7.31 -26.00 -4.29
N LEU A 170 6.23 -25.51 -3.68
CA LEU A 170 5.73 -24.15 -3.90
C LEU A 170 6.83 -23.11 -3.56
N VAL A 171 7.47 -23.26 -2.40
CA VAL A 171 8.55 -22.40 -1.93
C VAL A 171 9.78 -22.50 -2.85
N GLU A 172 10.20 -23.72 -3.20
CA GLU A 172 11.34 -23.96 -4.11
C GLU A 172 11.16 -23.28 -5.48
N LEU A 173 9.93 -23.28 -5.99
CA LEU A 173 9.60 -22.66 -7.28
C LEU A 173 9.46 -21.14 -7.23
N GLY A 174 9.35 -20.57 -6.03
CA GLY A 174 9.17 -19.15 -5.80
C GLY A 174 10.51 -18.42 -5.74
N GLN A 175 10.59 -17.26 -6.41
CA GLN A 175 11.74 -16.35 -6.24
C GLN A 175 11.88 -15.96 -4.76
N ASP A 176 13.08 -16.14 -4.21
CA ASP A 176 13.41 -15.94 -2.79
C ASP A 176 12.48 -16.69 -1.82
N GLY A 177 11.92 -17.83 -2.25
CA GLY A 177 10.98 -18.62 -1.45
C GLY A 177 9.58 -18.00 -1.30
N ARG A 178 9.26 -16.96 -2.08
CA ARG A 178 7.99 -16.24 -2.01
C ARG A 178 6.94 -16.79 -2.97
N PHE A 179 5.67 -16.60 -2.62
CA PHE A 179 4.55 -16.95 -3.47
C PHE A 179 3.38 -16.00 -3.25
N PHE A 180 2.58 -15.78 -4.28
CA PHE A 180 1.29 -15.16 -4.14
C PHE A 180 0.31 -16.16 -3.54
N MET A 181 -0.55 -15.68 -2.65
CA MET A 181 -1.73 -16.37 -2.17
C MET A 181 -2.91 -15.44 -2.44
N GLU A 182 -3.82 -15.86 -3.32
CA GLU A 182 -5.08 -15.19 -3.54
C GLU A 182 -6.10 -15.80 -2.58
N TYR A 183 -6.76 -14.97 -1.77
CA TYR A 183 -7.84 -15.39 -0.89
C TYR A 183 -9.01 -14.42 -1.08
N TRP A 184 -10.06 -14.91 -1.73
CA TRP A 184 -11.20 -14.11 -2.19
C TRP A 184 -10.78 -12.91 -3.05
N LEU A 185 -10.89 -11.68 -2.53
CA LEU A 185 -10.58 -10.43 -3.25
C LEU A 185 -9.26 -9.80 -2.81
N LYS A 186 -8.46 -10.51 -2.00
CA LYS A 186 -7.19 -10.01 -1.46
C LYS A 186 -6.05 -10.88 -1.94
N ASN A 187 -4.97 -10.23 -2.38
CA ASN A 187 -3.73 -10.90 -2.74
C ASN A 187 -2.71 -10.69 -1.64
N PHE A 188 -2.01 -11.77 -1.30
CA PHE A 188 -0.95 -11.78 -0.32
C PHE A 188 0.35 -12.20 -1.00
N LEU A 189 1.43 -11.47 -0.78
CA LEU A 189 2.78 -11.93 -1.10
C LEU A 189 3.34 -12.59 0.16
N VAL A 190 3.35 -13.92 0.15
CA VAL A 190 3.66 -14.74 1.32
C VAL A 190 5.10 -15.22 1.27
N ARG A 191 5.75 -15.23 2.44
CA ARG A 191 7.02 -15.92 2.67
C ARG A 191 6.99 -16.67 4.00
N PHE A 192 7.79 -17.72 4.11
CA PHE A 192 8.14 -18.29 5.41
C PHE A 192 9.34 -17.55 5.99
N ALA A 193 9.32 -17.35 7.31
CA ALA A 193 10.35 -16.63 8.05
C ALA A 193 10.70 -17.37 9.35
N PRO A 194 11.92 -17.21 9.89
CA PRO A 194 12.27 -17.74 11.20
C PRO A 194 11.23 -17.37 12.27
N ARG A 195 10.92 -18.29 13.20
CA ARG A 195 9.83 -18.10 14.18
C ARG A 195 10.02 -16.85 15.06
N ASP A 196 11.26 -16.55 15.41
CA ASP A 196 11.64 -15.37 16.19
C ASP A 196 11.50 -14.06 15.40
N GLU A 197 11.63 -14.12 14.08
CA GLU A 197 11.39 -13.00 13.18
C GLU A 197 9.88 -12.79 12.98
N ALA A 198 9.16 -13.82 12.53
CA ALA A 198 7.73 -13.74 12.27
C ALA A 198 6.92 -13.36 13.53
N GLY A 199 7.31 -13.88 14.70
CA GLY A 199 6.67 -13.56 15.97
C GLY A 199 6.98 -12.17 16.53
N ARG A 200 7.96 -11.46 15.97
CA ARG A 200 8.30 -10.10 16.40
C ARG A 200 7.37 -9.11 15.71
N SER A 201 6.27 -8.82 16.38
CA SER A 201 5.17 -8.01 15.84
C SER A 201 4.61 -7.03 16.87
N VAL A 202 4.01 -5.95 16.38
CA VAL A 202 3.12 -5.07 17.14
C VAL A 202 1.67 -5.43 16.79
N ALA A 203 0.77 -5.38 17.76
CA ALA A 203 -0.66 -5.57 17.52
C ALA A 203 -1.31 -4.25 17.10
N VAL A 204 -2.09 -4.28 16.01
CA VAL A 204 -2.97 -3.19 15.57
C VAL A 204 -4.40 -3.65 15.78
N VAL A 205 -5.21 -2.85 16.47
CA VAL A 205 -6.61 -3.17 16.73
C VAL A 205 -7.41 -3.02 15.43
N GLY A 206 -8.09 -4.07 15.00
CA GLY A 206 -9.14 -4.01 13.99
C GLY A 206 -10.46 -4.52 14.56
N GLU A 207 -11.58 -4.14 13.94
CA GLU A 207 -12.94 -4.45 14.38
C GLU A 207 -13.19 -5.96 14.60
N SER A 208 -12.64 -6.82 13.74
CA SER A 208 -12.84 -8.28 13.82
C SER A 208 -11.76 -9.02 14.61
N GLY A 209 -10.72 -8.33 15.07
CA GLY A 209 -9.60 -8.92 15.80
C GLY A 209 -8.27 -8.15 15.62
N PRO A 210 -7.28 -8.41 16.49
CA PRO A 210 -5.98 -7.76 16.39
C PRO A 210 -5.19 -8.28 15.17
N LEU A 211 -4.55 -7.37 14.45
CA LEU A 211 -3.63 -7.68 13.36
C LEU A 211 -2.18 -7.62 13.87
N ARG A 212 -1.38 -8.61 13.51
CA ARG A 212 0.07 -8.61 13.80
C ARG A 212 0.82 -7.93 12.66
N VAL A 213 1.61 -6.92 12.98
CA VAL A 213 2.37 -6.14 11.97
C VAL A 213 3.84 -6.01 12.37
N GLN A 214 4.71 -5.91 11.36
CA GLN A 214 6.12 -5.63 11.53
C GLN A 214 6.33 -4.34 12.36
N PRO A 215 7.23 -4.32 13.37
CA PRO A 215 7.50 -3.12 14.15
C PRO A 215 8.03 -1.98 13.27
N LEU A 216 7.57 -0.76 13.53
CA LEU A 216 7.94 0.43 12.76
C LEU A 216 9.46 0.64 12.53
N PRO A 217 10.36 0.35 13.50
CA PRO A 217 11.80 0.47 13.28
C PRO A 217 12.36 -0.52 12.24
N GLU A 218 11.69 -1.65 12.02
CA GLU A 218 12.12 -2.69 11.08
C GLU A 218 11.58 -2.48 9.65
N ILE A 219 10.62 -1.57 9.47
CA ILE A 219 10.03 -1.32 8.16
C ILE A 219 11.00 -0.49 7.32
N GLU A 220 11.45 -1.03 6.20
CA GLU A 220 12.27 -0.31 5.23
C GLU A 220 11.44 0.10 4.01
N ALA A 221 11.79 1.23 3.42
CA ALA A 221 11.22 1.71 2.17
C ALA A 221 12.31 2.32 1.30
N SER A 222 12.18 2.18 -0.01
CA SER A 222 13.10 2.76 -0.99
C SER A 222 12.55 4.03 -1.63
N ASP A 223 11.21 4.21 -1.63
CA ASP A 223 10.61 5.38 -2.23
C ASP A 223 10.74 6.61 -1.30
N PRO A 224 11.11 7.79 -1.85
CA PRO A 224 11.37 8.97 -1.02
C PRO A 224 10.18 9.46 -0.19
N TYR A 225 8.95 9.15 -0.61
CA TYR A 225 7.74 9.58 0.11
C TYR A 225 7.56 8.73 1.38
N THR A 226 7.58 7.40 1.25
CA THR A 226 7.44 6.48 2.38
C THR A 226 8.61 6.59 3.35
N VAL A 227 9.84 6.77 2.86
CA VAL A 227 11.01 7.02 3.74
C VAL A 227 10.76 8.21 4.67
N ARG A 228 10.19 9.28 4.13
CA ARG A 228 9.85 10.50 4.88
C ARG A 228 8.70 10.27 5.87
N VAL A 229 7.66 9.56 5.45
CA VAL A 229 6.54 9.14 6.31
C VAL A 229 7.02 8.30 7.49
N LEU A 230 7.82 7.26 7.24
CA LEU A 230 8.35 6.37 8.27
C LEU A 230 9.23 7.12 9.26
N ARG A 231 10.06 8.06 8.77
CA ARG A 231 10.84 8.96 9.63
C ARG A 231 9.94 9.74 10.59
N LEU A 232 8.89 10.39 10.07
CA LEU A 232 7.94 11.15 10.91
C LEU A 232 7.20 10.28 11.91
N LEU A 233 6.72 9.10 11.49
CA LEU A 233 6.04 8.17 12.40
C LEU A 233 6.95 7.69 13.54
N ARG A 234 8.26 7.53 13.29
CA ARG A 234 9.24 7.15 14.31
C ARG A 234 9.57 8.29 15.27
N GLU A 235 9.49 9.53 14.81
CA GLU A 235 9.75 10.72 15.60
C GLU A 235 8.55 11.12 16.49
N GLN A 236 7.33 10.68 16.16
CA GLN A 236 6.18 10.91 17.02
C GLN A 236 6.25 10.07 18.31
N PRO A 237 5.99 10.65 19.49
CA PRO A 237 5.98 9.91 20.74
C PRO A 237 4.91 8.82 20.70
N GLN A 238 5.32 7.56 20.88
CA GLN A 238 4.45 6.37 20.85
C GLN A 238 3.40 6.35 21.98
N ASP A 239 3.52 7.26 22.96
CA ASP A 239 2.69 7.31 24.17
C ASP A 239 1.25 7.83 23.96
N ALA A 240 0.88 8.29 22.75
CA ALA A 240 -0.45 8.84 22.50
C ALA A 240 -1.48 7.84 21.90
N ARG A 241 -1.11 6.57 21.69
CA ARG A 241 -2.01 5.57 21.04
C ARG A 241 -2.40 4.38 21.93
N GLY A 242 -2.03 4.41 23.21
CA GLY A 242 -2.46 3.45 24.22
C GLY A 242 -3.26 4.14 25.32
N GLY A 243 -4.53 4.40 25.07
CA GLY A 243 -5.50 4.93 26.04
C GLY A 243 -6.89 4.42 25.73
#